data_AF-A0A7Y0H0V5-F1
#
_entry.id   AF-A0A7Y0H0V5-F1
#
_cell.length_a   1.000
_cell.length_b   1.000
_cell.length_c   1.000
_cell.angle_alpha   90.00
_cell.angle_beta   90.00
_cell.angle_gamma   90.00
#
_symmetry.space_group_name_H-M   'P 1'
#
loop_
_entity.id
_entity.type
_entity.pdbx_description
1 polymer ?
#
loop_
_entity_poly.entity_id
_entity_poly.type
_entity_poly.pdbx_seq_one_letter_code
_entity_poly.pdbx_strand_id
1 'polypeptide(L)'
;MSHLSDLLAAVRAGSGHDAYKIAVIADNVLGRPTFEGRKRAFRHLRELYLLDEDQAPFRALRAAWADDPAGGPLLAGLMAFTHDELLRASWPAIAQAGPGTHVTSQYVSDALAASGVTGLGATTLAKAGRNIASSWTQTGHLVGRSVKHRVRVEAGPAAVAFAVTLGHLRGARGEALLSSPWFDLLDLPDGSRRDALDCAHRRGLIDVRSAGNMLEIGVRRLLDGGAR
;
A
#
# COMPACT_ATOMS: atom_id res chain seq x y z
N MET A 1 -0.13 -12.57 -11.08
CA MET A 1 -1.04 -11.47 -10.72
C MET A 1 -1.39 -11.62 -9.23
N SER A 2 -1.64 -10.52 -8.53
CA SER A 2 -1.92 -10.56 -7.09
C SER A 2 -3.40 -10.87 -6.85
N HIS A 3 -3.75 -11.59 -5.78
CA HIS A 3 -5.17 -11.90 -5.49
C HIS A 3 -6.05 -10.66 -5.35
N LEU A 4 -5.48 -9.51 -4.93
CA LEU A 4 -6.23 -8.27 -4.87
C LEU A 4 -6.57 -7.77 -6.28
N SER A 5 -5.61 -7.81 -7.21
CA SER A 5 -5.83 -7.43 -8.61
C SER A 5 -6.99 -8.22 -9.24
N ASP A 6 -6.97 -9.55 -9.08
CA ASP A 6 -8.01 -10.43 -9.63
C ASP A 6 -9.39 -10.13 -9.01
N LEU A 7 -9.43 -9.88 -7.70
CA LEU A 7 -10.65 -9.53 -7.00
C LEU A 7 -11.21 -8.16 -7.43
N LEU A 8 -10.34 -7.16 -7.57
CA LEU A 8 -10.72 -5.81 -7.99
C LEU A 8 -11.22 -5.76 -9.43
N ALA A 9 -10.75 -6.68 -10.29
CA ALA A 9 -11.26 -6.85 -11.65
C ALA A 9 -12.62 -7.56 -11.68
N ALA A 10 -12.86 -8.48 -10.74
CA ALA A 10 -14.11 -9.24 -10.68
C ALA A 10 -15.28 -8.50 -10.01
N VAL A 11 -14.99 -7.56 -9.10
CA VAL A 11 -16.01 -6.82 -8.33
C VAL A 11 -16.17 -5.41 -8.88
N ARG A 12 -17.41 -4.98 -9.10
CA ARG A 12 -17.74 -3.63 -9.60
C ARG A 12 -17.25 -2.54 -8.62
N ALA A 13 -16.84 -1.39 -9.14
CA ALA A 13 -16.58 -0.20 -8.31
C ALA A 13 -17.88 0.30 -7.66
N GLY A 14 -17.78 0.83 -6.45
CA GLY A 14 -18.89 1.22 -5.59
C GLY A 14 -19.60 0.04 -4.92
N SER A 15 -18.95 -1.13 -4.83
CA SER A 15 -19.50 -2.29 -4.16
C SER A 15 -19.16 -2.32 -2.67
N GLY A 16 -20.14 -2.70 -1.84
CA GLY A 16 -19.94 -2.93 -0.41
C GLY A 16 -19.37 -4.31 -0.10
N HIS A 17 -19.15 -4.56 1.19
CA HIS A 17 -18.58 -5.79 1.76
C HIS A 17 -19.11 -7.11 1.14
N ASP A 18 -20.43 -7.25 1.02
CA ASP A 18 -21.06 -8.51 0.62
C ASP A 18 -20.69 -8.94 -0.79
N ALA A 19 -20.51 -7.99 -1.72
CA ALA A 19 -20.10 -8.29 -3.08
C ALA A 19 -18.69 -8.92 -3.12
N TYR A 20 -17.75 -8.38 -2.34
CA TYR A 20 -16.40 -8.95 -2.22
C TYR A 20 -16.41 -10.33 -1.56
N LYS A 21 -17.28 -10.52 -0.56
CA LYS A 21 -17.45 -11.82 0.12
C LYS A 21 -17.99 -12.88 -0.85
N ILE A 22 -19.03 -12.55 -1.61
CA ILE A 22 -19.64 -13.43 -2.61
C ILE A 22 -18.59 -13.82 -3.65
N ALA A 23 -17.90 -12.85 -4.24
CA ALA A 23 -16.88 -13.09 -5.26
C ALA A 23 -15.79 -14.06 -4.78
N VAL A 24 -15.29 -13.91 -3.55
CA VAL A 24 -14.22 -14.77 -3.04
C VAL A 24 -14.73 -16.16 -2.62
N ILE A 25 -15.86 -16.22 -1.91
CA ILE A 25 -16.32 -17.46 -1.26
C ILE A 25 -17.23 -18.29 -2.18
N ALA A 26 -18.26 -17.67 -2.74
CA ALA A 26 -19.22 -18.34 -3.61
C ALA A 26 -18.62 -18.54 -5.00
N ASP A 27 -18.20 -17.45 -5.64
CA ASP A 27 -17.78 -17.48 -7.05
C ASP A 27 -16.33 -17.95 -7.24
N ASN A 28 -15.56 -17.99 -6.15
CA ASN A 28 -14.19 -18.48 -6.13
C ASN A 28 -13.27 -17.80 -7.16
N VAL A 29 -13.40 -16.48 -7.32
CA VAL A 29 -12.59 -15.72 -8.29
C VAL A 29 -11.07 -15.83 -8.06
N LEU A 30 -10.66 -16.27 -6.85
CA LEU A 30 -9.27 -16.50 -6.47
C LEU A 30 -8.78 -17.95 -6.71
N GLY A 31 -9.61 -18.82 -7.28
CA GLY A 31 -9.25 -20.19 -7.63
C GLY A 31 -8.83 -21.06 -6.44
N ARG A 32 -9.36 -20.83 -5.23
CA ARG A 32 -9.01 -21.63 -4.05
C ARG A 32 -9.69 -23.00 -4.10
N PRO A 33 -8.95 -24.09 -3.86
CA PRO A 33 -9.46 -25.44 -4.05
C PRO A 33 -10.50 -25.85 -3.00
N THR A 34 -10.43 -25.27 -1.81
CA THR A 34 -11.31 -25.64 -0.70
C THR A 34 -12.11 -24.45 -0.18
N PHE A 35 -13.32 -24.70 0.32
CA PHE A 35 -14.16 -23.69 0.95
C PHE A 35 -13.46 -23.00 2.13
N GLU A 36 -12.75 -23.77 2.97
CA GLU A 36 -11.92 -23.21 4.05
C GLU A 36 -10.79 -22.31 3.52
N GLY A 37 -10.17 -22.69 2.39
CA GLY A 37 -9.17 -21.88 1.71
C GLY A 37 -9.73 -20.55 1.22
N ARG A 38 -10.95 -20.55 0.67
CA ARG A 38 -11.68 -19.33 0.26
C ARG A 38 -11.96 -18.42 1.45
N LYS A 39 -12.51 -18.98 2.55
CA LYS A 39 -12.78 -18.22 3.79
C LYS A 39 -11.52 -17.59 4.38
N ARG A 40 -10.41 -18.34 4.42
CA ARG A 40 -9.12 -17.83 4.90
C ARG A 40 -8.58 -16.71 4.01
N ALA A 41 -8.66 -16.88 2.69
CA ALA A 41 -8.22 -15.85 1.74
C ALA A 41 -9.05 -14.56 1.88
N PHE A 42 -10.38 -14.68 1.96
CA PHE A 42 -11.26 -13.53 2.17
C PHE A 42 -10.93 -12.79 3.46
N ARG A 43 -10.80 -13.52 4.57
CA ARG A 43 -10.44 -12.95 5.87
C ARG A 43 -9.14 -12.14 5.80
N HIS A 44 -8.10 -12.73 5.22
CA HIS A 44 -6.79 -12.08 5.11
C HIS A 44 -6.83 -10.83 4.23
N LEU A 45 -7.48 -10.89 3.06
CA LEU A 45 -7.63 -9.71 2.19
C LEU A 45 -8.44 -8.61 2.88
N ARG A 46 -9.49 -8.97 3.63
CA ARG A 46 -10.29 -8.03 4.41
C ARG A 46 -9.48 -7.36 5.51
N GLU A 47 -8.63 -8.09 6.22
CA GLU A 47 -7.77 -7.53 7.27
C GLU A 47 -6.79 -6.49 6.70
N LEU A 48 -6.24 -6.72 5.51
CA LEU A 48 -5.28 -5.81 4.88
C LEU A 48 -5.93 -4.65 4.11
N TYR A 49 -7.09 -4.88 3.50
CA TYR A 49 -7.66 -3.96 2.52
C TYR A 49 -9.07 -3.50 2.85
N LEU A 50 -9.68 -3.95 3.95
CA LEU A 50 -11.07 -3.69 4.36
C LEU A 50 -12.14 -4.34 3.46
N LEU A 51 -11.95 -4.29 2.13
CA LEU A 51 -12.86 -4.84 1.10
C LEU A 51 -14.30 -4.32 1.22
N ASP A 52 -14.43 -3.00 1.40
CA ASP A 52 -15.73 -2.34 1.53
C ASP A 52 -15.61 -0.87 1.10
N GLU A 53 -16.26 -0.48 0.01
CA GLU A 53 -16.14 0.89 -0.53
C GLU A 53 -16.93 1.94 0.27
N ASP A 54 -17.71 1.53 1.27
CA ASP A 54 -18.22 2.45 2.28
C ASP A 54 -17.07 3.01 3.16
N GLN A 55 -15.98 2.26 3.28
CA GLN A 55 -14.77 2.67 4.01
C GLN A 55 -13.90 3.58 3.15
N ALA A 56 -13.69 4.82 3.62
CA ALA A 56 -12.93 5.84 2.90
C ALA A 56 -11.54 5.41 2.39
N PRO A 57 -10.69 4.70 3.17
CA PRO A 57 -9.39 4.24 2.67
C PRO A 57 -9.49 3.27 1.50
N PHE A 58 -10.46 2.34 1.53
CA PHE A 58 -10.60 1.35 0.47
C PHE A 58 -11.26 1.93 -0.77
N ARG A 59 -12.22 2.84 -0.61
CA ARG A 59 -12.78 3.60 -1.74
C ARG A 59 -11.71 4.43 -2.45
N ALA A 60 -10.83 5.07 -1.68
CA ALA A 60 -9.68 5.78 -2.24
C ALA A 60 -8.71 4.82 -2.96
N LEU A 61 -8.42 3.64 -2.39
CA LEU A 61 -7.63 2.61 -3.07
C LEU A 61 -8.25 2.24 -4.42
N ARG A 62 -9.56 2.03 -4.48
CA ARG A 62 -10.29 1.68 -5.71
C ARG A 62 -10.18 2.76 -6.77
N ALA A 63 -10.35 4.03 -6.39
CA ALA A 63 -10.21 5.16 -7.30
C ALA A 63 -8.77 5.28 -7.85
N ALA A 64 -7.75 5.21 -6.98
CA ALA A 64 -6.35 5.26 -7.42
C ALA A 64 -5.98 4.08 -8.32
N TRP A 65 -6.48 2.87 -8.02
CA TRP A 65 -6.21 1.68 -8.82
C TRP A 65 -6.84 1.76 -10.21
N ALA A 66 -8.02 2.38 -10.33
CA ALA A 66 -8.66 2.59 -11.61
C ALA A 66 -7.88 3.58 -12.50
N ASP A 67 -7.26 4.60 -11.91
CA ASP A 67 -6.40 5.55 -12.64
C ASP A 67 -5.06 4.92 -13.08
N ASP A 68 -4.44 4.12 -12.21
CA ASP A 68 -3.16 3.46 -12.49
C ASP A 68 -3.17 1.97 -12.07
N PRO A 69 -3.72 1.09 -12.93
CA PRO A 69 -3.71 -0.35 -12.66
C PRO A 69 -2.29 -0.94 -12.58
N ALA A 70 -1.32 -0.35 -13.28
CA ALA A 70 0.07 -0.81 -13.29
C ALA A 70 0.77 -0.49 -11.94
N GLY A 71 0.45 0.66 -11.34
CA GLY A 71 0.86 1.05 -9.98
C GLY A 71 0.17 0.28 -8.85
N GLY A 72 -0.78 -0.61 -9.17
CA GLY A 72 -1.55 -1.42 -8.23
C GLY A 72 -0.75 -2.08 -7.09
N PRO A 73 0.40 -2.73 -7.35
CA PRO A 73 1.18 -3.35 -6.28
C PRO A 73 1.67 -2.35 -5.20
N LEU A 74 2.06 -1.13 -5.60
CA LEU A 74 2.45 -0.09 -4.65
C LEU A 74 1.24 0.44 -3.88
N LEU A 75 0.09 0.63 -4.56
CA LEU A 75 -1.17 1.01 -3.93
C LEU A 75 -1.62 -0.03 -2.87
N ALA A 76 -1.51 -1.32 -3.19
CA ALA A 76 -1.75 -2.41 -2.24
C ALA A 76 -0.79 -2.31 -1.04
N GLY A 77 0.50 -2.05 -1.29
CA GLY A 77 1.50 -1.84 -0.26
C GLY A 77 1.14 -0.71 0.71
N LEU A 78 0.76 0.46 0.19
CA LEU A 78 0.33 1.62 0.98
C LEU A 78 -0.88 1.30 1.86
N MET A 79 -1.87 0.59 1.31
CA MET A 79 -3.05 0.17 2.08
C MET A 79 -2.67 -0.86 3.15
N ALA A 80 -1.94 -1.92 2.78
CA ALA A 80 -1.50 -2.96 3.70
C ALA A 80 -0.65 -2.38 4.85
N PHE A 81 0.23 -1.42 4.57
CA PHE A 81 1.03 -0.72 5.57
C PHE A 81 0.18 -0.01 6.64
N THR A 82 -1.05 0.38 6.31
CA THR A 82 -2.00 0.98 7.26
C THR A 82 -2.49 -0.03 8.29
N HIS A 83 -2.50 -1.32 7.97
CA HIS A 83 -3.14 -2.38 8.75
C HIS A 83 -2.17 -3.45 9.28
N ASP A 84 -1.01 -3.62 8.66
CA ASP A 84 0.00 -4.62 9.02
C ASP A 84 1.15 -4.02 9.85
N GLU A 85 1.18 -4.34 11.14
CA GLU A 85 2.21 -3.88 12.07
C GLU A 85 3.60 -4.39 11.74
N LEU A 86 3.73 -5.65 11.27
CA LEU A 86 5.03 -6.22 10.94
C LEU A 86 5.60 -5.56 9.69
N LEU A 87 4.76 -5.29 8.69
CA LEU A 87 5.18 -4.56 7.51
C LEU A 87 5.69 -3.16 7.92
N ARG A 88 4.96 -2.44 8.78
CA ARG A 88 5.42 -1.15 9.33
C ARG A 88 6.74 -1.24 10.07
N ALA A 89 6.85 -2.20 10.98
CA ALA A 89 8.05 -2.43 11.79
C ALA A 89 9.30 -2.73 10.94
N SER A 90 9.11 -3.31 9.76
CA SER A 90 10.22 -3.62 8.85
C SER A 90 10.71 -2.44 7.99
N TRP A 91 9.90 -1.39 7.83
CA TRP A 91 10.22 -0.26 6.93
C TRP A 91 11.55 0.43 7.23
N PRO A 92 11.91 0.76 8.49
CA PRO A 92 13.18 1.43 8.79
C PRO A 92 14.39 0.68 8.22
N ALA A 93 14.40 -0.65 8.28
CA ALA A 93 15.49 -1.46 7.72
C ALA A 93 15.53 -1.41 6.19
N ILE A 94 14.38 -1.39 5.52
CA ILE A 94 14.31 -1.26 4.06
C ILE A 94 14.70 0.15 3.60
N ALA A 95 14.29 1.18 4.34
CA ALA A 95 14.64 2.57 4.05
C ALA A 95 16.15 2.83 4.24
N GLN A 96 16.76 2.22 5.27
CA GLN A 96 18.19 2.32 5.54
C GLN A 96 19.05 1.51 4.57
N ALA A 97 18.53 0.40 4.04
CA ALA A 97 19.19 -0.31 2.95
C ALA A 97 19.24 0.63 1.72
N GLY A 98 20.43 1.06 1.33
CA GLY A 98 20.61 1.87 0.14
C GLY A 98 20.31 1.08 -1.14
N PRO A 99 19.97 1.73 -2.27
CA PRO A 99 19.82 1.04 -3.54
C PRO A 99 21.07 0.20 -3.89
N GLY A 100 20.84 -1.02 -4.38
CA GLY A 100 21.88 -2.02 -4.66
C GLY A 100 22.21 -2.95 -3.49
N THR A 101 21.89 -2.58 -2.24
CA THR A 101 22.13 -3.40 -1.06
C THR A 101 21.41 -4.75 -1.17
N HIS A 102 22.12 -5.83 -0.87
CA HIS A 102 21.54 -7.16 -0.76
C HIS A 102 20.72 -7.28 0.54
N VAL A 103 19.42 -7.56 0.41
CA VAL A 103 18.46 -7.65 1.52
C VAL A 103 18.03 -9.10 1.68
N THR A 104 18.53 -9.77 2.72
CA THR A 104 18.17 -11.16 3.01
C THR A 104 16.89 -11.22 3.85
N SER A 105 16.20 -12.38 3.83
CA SER A 105 15.09 -12.60 4.77
C SER A 105 15.55 -12.61 6.23
N GLN A 106 16.81 -12.97 6.49
CA GLN A 106 17.38 -12.91 7.84
C GLN A 106 17.51 -11.47 8.30
N TYR A 107 18.05 -10.59 7.46
CA TYR A 107 18.14 -9.15 7.74
C TYR A 107 16.77 -8.55 8.11
N VAL A 108 15.71 -8.90 7.37
CA VAL A 108 14.34 -8.47 7.71
C VAL A 108 13.86 -9.10 9.02
N SER A 109 14.17 -10.37 9.28
CA SER A 109 13.79 -11.05 10.53
C SER A 109 14.45 -10.40 11.76
N ASP A 110 15.73 -10.04 11.64
CA ASP A 110 16.50 -9.39 12.69
C ASP A 110 15.97 -7.97 12.96
N ALA A 111 15.62 -7.24 11.90
CA ALA A 111 14.96 -5.94 12.01
C ALA A 111 13.61 -6.04 12.75
N LEU A 112 12.79 -7.05 12.45
CA LEU A 112 11.54 -7.29 13.19
C LEU A 112 11.79 -7.62 14.66
N ALA A 113 12.80 -8.44 14.96
CA ALA A 113 13.17 -8.77 16.33
C ALA A 113 13.62 -7.52 17.12
N ALA A 114 14.30 -6.59 16.45
CA ALA A 114 14.74 -5.32 17.03
C ALA A 114 13.66 -4.23 17.08
N SER A 115 12.54 -4.39 16.38
CA SER A 115 11.50 -3.36 16.23
C SER A 115 10.62 -3.13 17.46
N GLY A 116 10.74 -3.98 18.48
CA GLY A 116 9.90 -3.94 19.68
C GLY A 116 8.55 -4.66 19.55
N VAL A 117 8.23 -5.25 18.39
CA VAL A 117 7.05 -6.12 18.25
C VAL A 117 7.23 -7.36 19.14
N THR A 118 6.27 -7.59 20.03
CA THR A 118 6.33 -8.67 21.02
C THR A 118 5.52 -9.90 20.59
N GLY A 119 5.73 -11.02 21.29
CA GLY A 119 4.94 -12.25 21.08
C GLY A 119 5.35 -13.09 19.85
N LEU A 120 6.46 -12.75 19.18
CA LEU A 120 6.95 -13.50 18.03
C LEU A 120 8.08 -14.46 18.43
N GLY A 121 7.82 -15.76 18.34
CA GLY A 121 8.87 -16.77 18.46
C GLY A 121 9.79 -16.82 17.23
N ALA A 122 10.97 -17.44 17.37
CA ALA A 122 11.99 -17.52 16.30
C ALA A 122 11.45 -18.05 14.97
N THR A 123 10.63 -19.11 14.99
CA THR A 123 10.00 -19.69 13.79
C THR A 123 9.05 -18.70 13.11
N THR A 124 8.29 -17.94 13.89
CA THR A 124 7.36 -16.92 13.39
C THR A 124 8.11 -15.76 12.77
N LEU A 125 9.18 -15.28 13.41
CA LEU A 125 10.06 -14.23 12.89
C LEU A 125 10.67 -14.63 11.55
N ALA A 126 11.25 -15.83 11.45
CA ALA A 126 11.86 -16.32 10.21
C ALA A 126 10.83 -16.40 9.05
N LYS A 127 9.58 -16.80 9.35
CA LYS A 127 8.50 -16.79 8.37
C LYS A 127 8.07 -15.37 8.00
N ALA A 128 7.94 -14.48 8.99
CA ALA A 128 7.59 -13.09 8.78
C ALA A 128 8.63 -12.38 7.90
N GLY A 129 9.92 -12.54 8.18
CA GLY A 129 11.00 -11.95 7.38
C GLY A 129 10.98 -12.40 5.91
N ARG A 130 10.71 -13.69 5.64
CA ARG A 130 10.52 -14.18 4.26
C ARG A 130 9.31 -13.56 3.56
N ASN A 131 8.17 -13.53 4.25
CA ASN A 131 6.92 -13.01 3.70
C ASN A 131 7.02 -11.50 3.44
N ILE A 132 7.56 -10.74 4.39
CA ILE A 132 7.73 -9.30 4.29
C ILE A 132 8.75 -8.93 3.21
N ALA A 133 9.86 -9.66 3.10
CA ALA A 133 10.79 -9.47 1.98
C ALA A 133 10.09 -9.71 0.62
N SER A 134 9.15 -10.65 0.54
CA SER A 134 8.31 -10.83 -0.65
C SER A 134 7.37 -9.65 -0.86
N SER A 135 6.75 -9.11 0.20
CA SER A 135 5.91 -7.90 0.11
C SER A 135 6.69 -6.68 -0.39
N TRP A 136 7.92 -6.47 0.10
CA TRP A 136 8.78 -5.40 -0.39
C TRP A 136 9.23 -5.61 -1.84
N THR A 137 9.29 -6.86 -2.31
CA THR A 137 9.51 -7.15 -3.74
C THR A 137 8.28 -6.80 -4.57
N GLN A 138 7.09 -7.15 -4.09
CA GLN A 138 5.83 -6.88 -4.80
C GLN A 138 5.56 -5.40 -4.95
N THR A 139 5.91 -4.60 -3.94
CA THR A 139 5.73 -3.14 -3.95
C THR A 139 6.83 -2.39 -4.72
N GLY A 140 7.82 -3.11 -5.25
CA GLY A 140 8.91 -2.52 -6.04
C GLY A 140 10.06 -1.93 -5.23
N HIS A 141 10.09 -2.10 -3.91
CA HIS A 141 11.21 -1.66 -3.07
C HIS A 141 12.41 -2.61 -3.15
N LEU A 142 12.14 -3.89 -3.40
CA LEU A 142 13.15 -4.91 -3.66
C LEU A 142 12.96 -5.50 -5.06
N VAL A 143 14.04 -5.98 -5.66
CA VAL A 143 14.03 -6.75 -6.91
C VAL A 143 14.72 -8.08 -6.72
N GLY A 144 14.29 -9.10 -7.46
CA GLY A 144 14.87 -10.44 -7.42
C GLY A 144 14.02 -11.45 -6.63
N ARG A 145 14.33 -12.74 -6.81
CA ARG A 145 13.54 -13.84 -6.24
C ARG A 145 14.23 -14.45 -5.01
N SER A 146 15.32 -15.16 -5.24
CA SER A 146 16.11 -15.82 -4.20
C SER A 146 17.08 -14.86 -3.54
N VAL A 147 17.76 -14.06 -4.35
CA VAL A 147 18.64 -12.95 -3.95
C VAL A 147 17.87 -11.68 -4.22
N LYS A 148 17.67 -10.85 -3.19
CA LYS A 148 16.90 -9.61 -3.30
C LYS A 148 17.79 -8.40 -3.11
N HIS A 149 17.67 -7.43 -3.99
CA HIS A 149 18.39 -6.17 -3.90
C HIS A 149 17.42 -5.02 -3.71
N ARG A 150 17.81 -4.04 -2.89
CA ARG A 150 17.08 -2.78 -2.79
C ARG A 150 17.12 -2.03 -4.12
N VAL A 151 15.99 -1.51 -4.55
CA VAL A 151 15.87 -0.61 -5.71
C VAL A 151 14.90 0.50 -5.37
N ARG A 152 15.05 1.68 -5.99
CA ARG A 152 14.07 2.74 -5.79
C ARG A 152 12.72 2.37 -6.38
N VAL A 153 11.66 2.71 -5.67
CA VAL A 153 10.29 2.56 -6.17
C VAL A 153 10.01 3.57 -7.27
N GLU A 154 9.27 3.14 -8.28
CA GLU A 154 8.68 4.04 -9.27
C GLU A 154 7.27 4.44 -8.82
N ALA A 155 7.18 5.59 -8.15
CA ALA A 155 5.92 6.10 -7.62
C ALA A 155 5.19 6.99 -8.64
N GLY A 156 4.09 6.50 -9.19
CA GLY A 156 3.22 7.25 -10.10
C GLY A 156 2.29 8.25 -9.38
N PRO A 157 1.64 9.17 -10.11
CA PRO A 157 0.74 10.18 -9.55
C PRO A 157 -0.42 9.60 -8.71
N ALA A 158 -0.97 8.44 -9.08
CA ALA A 158 -2.01 7.74 -8.31
C ALA A 158 -1.52 7.29 -6.93
N ALA A 159 -0.28 6.78 -6.85
CA ALA A 159 0.33 6.39 -5.58
C ALA A 159 0.61 7.59 -4.68
N VAL A 160 1.09 8.70 -5.25
CA VAL A 160 1.26 9.97 -4.52
C VAL A 160 -0.06 10.45 -3.93
N ALA A 161 -1.09 10.52 -4.78
CA ALA A 161 -2.42 10.94 -4.39
C ALA A 161 -3.03 10.05 -3.30
N PHE A 162 -2.83 8.73 -3.40
CA PHE A 162 -3.29 7.79 -2.41
C PHE A 162 -2.53 7.91 -1.08
N ALA A 163 -1.21 8.06 -1.11
CA ALA A 163 -0.39 8.25 0.09
C ALA A 163 -0.80 9.50 0.88
N VAL A 164 -1.01 10.64 0.21
CA VAL A 164 -1.52 11.85 0.90
C VAL A 164 -2.95 11.67 1.39
N THR A 165 -3.79 10.90 0.69
CA THR A 165 -5.14 10.59 1.17
C THR A 165 -5.12 9.78 2.46
N LEU A 166 -4.26 8.77 2.56
CA LEU A 166 -4.08 7.98 3.79
C LEU A 166 -3.57 8.85 4.95
N GLY A 167 -2.57 9.70 4.71
CA GLY A 167 -2.09 10.67 5.70
C GLY A 167 -3.18 11.63 6.15
N HIS A 168 -4.01 12.12 5.22
CA HIS A 168 -5.11 13.03 5.52
C HIS A 168 -6.20 12.36 6.37
N LEU A 169 -6.57 11.11 6.05
CA LEU A 169 -7.51 10.32 6.85
C LEU A 169 -6.98 10.02 8.26
N ARG A 170 -5.67 10.19 8.48
CA ARG A 170 -4.99 10.02 9.77
C ARG A 170 -4.68 11.35 10.47
N GLY A 171 -5.21 12.46 9.94
CA GLY A 171 -5.18 13.77 10.58
C GLY A 171 -4.06 14.70 10.12
N ALA A 172 -3.10 14.22 9.30
CA ALA A 172 -2.05 15.08 8.76
C ALA A 172 -2.62 16.09 7.75
N ARG A 173 -2.02 17.29 7.68
CA ARG A 173 -2.46 18.41 6.82
C ARG A 173 -1.24 19.15 6.27
N GLY A 174 -1.42 19.80 5.12
CA GLY A 174 -0.39 20.59 4.46
C GLY A 174 0.92 19.82 4.30
N GLU A 175 2.05 20.46 4.63
CA GLU A 175 3.38 19.85 4.49
C GLU A 175 3.60 18.58 5.29
N ALA A 176 2.90 18.40 6.42
CA ALA A 176 3.01 17.18 7.22
C ALA A 176 2.54 15.92 6.46
N LEU A 177 1.79 16.09 5.37
CA LEU A 177 1.42 14.99 4.49
C LEU A 177 2.62 14.44 3.71
N LEU A 178 3.55 15.32 3.32
CA LEU A 178 4.74 14.95 2.57
C LEU A 178 5.77 14.25 3.47
N SER A 179 5.68 14.39 4.80
CA SER A 179 6.51 13.66 5.77
C SER A 179 5.76 12.52 6.47
N SER A 180 4.62 12.09 5.92
CA SER A 180 3.83 11.00 6.51
C SER A 180 4.44 9.63 6.18
N PRO A 181 4.21 8.60 7.02
CA PRO A 181 4.74 7.25 6.77
C PRO A 181 4.34 6.66 5.41
N TRP A 182 3.16 7.02 4.89
CA TRP A 182 2.72 6.60 3.56
C TRP A 182 3.47 7.31 2.43
N PHE A 183 3.83 8.58 2.63
CA PHE A 183 4.59 9.34 1.64
C PHE A 183 6.06 8.87 1.60
N ASP A 184 6.62 8.47 2.73
CA ASP A 184 7.98 7.90 2.78
C ASP A 184 8.10 6.60 1.96
N LEU A 185 7.03 5.79 1.90
CA LEU A 185 6.96 4.58 1.07
C LEU A 185 6.99 4.84 -0.44
N LEU A 186 6.85 6.09 -0.87
CA LEU A 186 7.02 6.45 -2.28
C LEU A 186 8.51 6.50 -2.66
N ASP A 187 9.42 6.42 -1.66
CA ASP A 187 10.86 6.34 -1.85
C ASP A 187 11.44 7.50 -2.68
N LEU A 188 10.80 8.66 -2.54
CA LEU A 188 11.15 9.88 -3.26
C LEU A 188 12.24 10.65 -2.50
N PRO A 189 13.26 11.17 -3.19
CA PRO A 189 14.16 12.17 -2.60
C PRO A 189 13.37 13.38 -2.10
N ASP A 190 13.80 13.98 -0.99
CA ASP A 190 13.08 15.10 -0.36
C ASP A 190 12.82 16.28 -1.32
N GLY A 191 13.80 16.59 -2.18
CA GLY A 191 13.68 17.64 -3.20
C GLY A 191 12.62 17.38 -4.28
N SER A 192 12.18 16.12 -4.46
CA SER A 192 11.21 15.73 -5.49
C SER A 192 9.80 15.51 -4.94
N ARG A 193 9.58 15.59 -3.62
CA ARG A 193 8.28 15.30 -3.00
C ARG A 193 7.20 16.29 -3.44
N ARG A 194 7.52 17.58 -3.56
CA ARG A 194 6.59 18.62 -4.05
C ARG A 194 6.28 18.45 -5.53
N ASP A 195 7.29 18.17 -6.35
CA ASP A 195 7.09 17.92 -7.79
C ASP A 195 6.15 16.73 -8.04
N ALA A 196 6.30 15.67 -7.25
CA ALA A 196 5.41 14.50 -7.30
C ALA A 196 3.96 14.87 -6.93
N LEU A 197 3.79 15.73 -5.91
CA LEU A 197 2.48 16.24 -5.52
C LEU A 197 1.85 17.08 -6.64
N ASP A 198 2.63 17.95 -7.29
CA ASP A 198 2.16 18.76 -8.41
C ASP A 198 1.81 17.89 -9.63
N CYS A 199 2.53 16.79 -9.88
CA CYS A 199 2.17 15.80 -10.88
C CYS A 199 0.78 15.19 -10.60
N ALA A 200 0.51 14.79 -9.35
CA ALA A 200 -0.80 14.28 -8.94
C ALA A 200 -1.91 15.33 -9.03
N HIS A 201 -1.59 16.60 -8.73
CA HIS A 201 -2.51 17.72 -8.92
C HIS A 201 -2.88 17.94 -10.39
N ARG A 202 -1.88 18.00 -11.28
CA ARG A 202 -2.09 18.17 -12.73
C ARG A 202 -2.88 17.02 -13.35
N ARG A 203 -2.72 15.80 -12.83
CA ARG A 203 -3.54 14.64 -13.20
C ARG A 203 -4.97 14.71 -12.68
N GLY A 204 -5.31 15.70 -11.87
CA GLY A 204 -6.64 15.87 -11.32
C GLY A 204 -6.98 14.91 -10.18
N LEU A 205 -6.00 14.24 -9.58
CA LEU A 205 -6.24 13.23 -8.53
C LEU A 205 -6.38 13.86 -7.14
N ILE A 206 -5.73 15.00 -6.94
CA ILE A 206 -5.80 15.84 -5.74
C ILE A 206 -5.82 17.31 -6.14
N ASP A 207 -6.20 18.17 -5.20
CA ASP A 207 -6.09 19.62 -5.34
C ASP A 207 -4.94 20.14 -4.49
N VAL A 208 -4.03 20.89 -5.08
CA VAL A 208 -2.91 21.52 -4.37
C VAL A 208 -3.02 23.02 -4.54
N ARG A 209 -2.93 23.76 -3.45
CA ARG A 209 -2.87 25.22 -3.46
C ARG A 209 -1.73 25.68 -2.57
N SER A 210 -0.98 26.66 -3.04
CA SER A 210 0.10 27.29 -2.29
C SER A 210 -0.20 28.77 -2.15
N ALA A 211 -0.22 29.27 -0.92
CA ALA A 211 -0.34 30.69 -0.60
C ALA A 211 0.78 31.06 0.38
N GLY A 212 1.83 31.74 -0.11
CA GLY A 212 3.04 31.98 0.67
C GLY A 212 3.70 30.67 1.09
N ASN A 213 3.83 30.45 2.40
CA ASN A 213 4.41 29.23 2.98
C ASN A 213 3.38 28.16 3.33
N MET A 214 2.09 28.40 3.11
CA MET A 214 1.03 27.46 3.45
C MET A 214 0.68 26.60 2.24
N LEU A 215 0.88 25.28 2.40
CA LEU A 215 0.45 24.27 1.45
C LEU A 215 -0.90 23.72 1.89
N GLU A 216 -1.91 23.81 1.02
CA GLU A 216 -3.21 23.17 1.19
C GLU A 216 -3.35 22.00 0.20
N ILE A 217 -3.76 20.83 0.71
CA ILE A 217 -3.95 19.62 -0.08
C ILE A 217 -5.37 19.09 0.13
N GLY A 218 -6.16 19.10 -0.94
CA GLY A 218 -7.52 18.56 -0.99
C GLY A 218 -7.53 17.15 -1.59
N VAL A 219 -8.08 16.19 -0.84
CA VAL A 219 -8.13 14.76 -1.22
C VAL A 219 -9.53 14.28 -1.63
N ARG A 220 -10.51 15.20 -1.71
CA ARG A 220 -11.91 14.87 -1.99
C ARG A 220 -12.10 14.08 -3.29
N ARG A 221 -11.36 14.42 -4.34
CA ARG A 221 -11.46 13.74 -5.64
C ARG A 221 -11.26 12.23 -5.54
N LEU A 222 -10.34 11.79 -4.68
CA LEU A 222 -10.07 10.38 -4.45
C LEU A 222 -11.05 9.75 -3.45
N LEU A 223 -11.50 10.54 -2.45
CA LEU A 223 -12.49 10.10 -1.47
C LEU A 223 -13.92 9.99 -2.02
N ASP A 224 -14.24 10.70 -3.10
CA ASP A 224 -15.57 10.69 -3.72
C ASP A 224 -15.67 9.64 -4.84
N GLY A 225 -14.61 8.86 -5.08
CA GLY A 225 -14.57 7.76 -6.05
C GLY A 225 -13.98 8.11 -7.43
N GLY A 226 -13.22 9.20 -7.53
CA GLY A 226 -12.66 9.71 -8.80
C GLY A 226 -13.63 10.66 -9.50
N ALA A 227 -13.10 11.57 -10.31
CA ALA A 227 -13.94 12.45 -11.14
C ALA A 227 -14.78 11.58 -12.09
N ARG A 228 -16.10 11.72 -12.01
CA ARG A 228 -17.02 11.24 -13.04
C ARG A 228 -16.86 12.05 -14.32
#